data_AF-A0A5N8YYF2-F1
#
_entry.id   AF-A0A5N8YYF2-F1
#
_cell.length_a   1.000
_cell.length_b   1.000
_cell.length_c   1.000
_cell.angle_alpha   90.00
_cell.angle_beta   90.00
_cell.angle_gamma   90.00
#
_symmetry.space_group_name_H-M   'P 1'
#
loop_
_entity.id
_entity.type
_entity.pdbx_description
1 polymer ?
#
loop_
_entity_poly.entity_id
_entity_poly.type
_entity_poly.pdbx_seq_one_letter_code
_entity_poly.pdbx_strand_id
1 'polypeptide(L)'
;IMTLPTHFSLRGDNSLVIRPVDEIQSLRGERLSAPDCEVAPGEELLLTGVSGNAIELKVTIEPGSAHEVGLCVLRSGDGEESTRISFFPKGHPRFGSPLLQIDGTSSSVRNDLIPRPPEIGPLDIGGDQPVELQVFVDRSIVEVFANERQWLTLRVYPDREDSLGVSFFARGGTAKFTGVEAWRMESIWPELQ
;
A
#
# COMPACT_ATOMS: atom_id res chain seq x y z
N ILE A 1 -14.23 -11.01 8.65
CA ILE A 1 -13.58 -9.68 8.78
C ILE A 1 -14.32 -8.74 7.83
N MET A 2 -14.58 -7.52 8.26
CA MET A 2 -15.13 -6.45 7.40
C MET A 2 -13.98 -5.51 7.05
N THR A 3 -14.15 -4.71 6.01
CA THR A 3 -13.23 -3.60 5.71
C THR A 3 -13.33 -2.51 6.76
N LEU A 4 -12.37 -1.58 6.75
CA LEU A 4 -12.46 -0.36 7.55
C LEU A 4 -13.75 0.43 7.24
N PRO A 5 -14.34 1.11 8.24
CA PRO A 5 -15.36 2.12 8.00
C PRO A 5 -14.80 3.25 7.14
N THR A 6 -15.50 3.54 6.05
CA THR A 6 -15.06 4.50 5.03
C THR A 6 -16.06 5.64 4.91
N HIS A 7 -15.56 6.86 4.93
CA HIS A 7 -16.34 8.07 4.72
C HIS A 7 -16.35 8.43 3.23
N PHE A 8 -17.55 8.47 2.65
CA PHE A 8 -17.77 8.89 1.28
C PHE A 8 -18.40 10.29 1.24
N SER A 9 -17.83 11.17 0.42
CA SER A 9 -18.37 12.52 0.19
C SER A 9 -18.15 12.96 -1.25
N LEU A 10 -18.63 14.15 -1.63
CA LEU A 10 -18.42 14.71 -2.96
C LEU A 10 -17.50 15.93 -2.89
N ARG A 11 -16.62 16.08 -3.88
CA ARG A 11 -15.89 17.33 -4.14
C ARG A 11 -16.82 18.35 -4.80
N GLY A 12 -16.35 19.59 -4.95
CA GLY A 12 -17.11 20.65 -5.61
C GLY A 12 -17.43 20.39 -7.09
N ASP A 13 -16.72 19.46 -7.73
CA ASP A 13 -16.95 19.01 -9.12
C ASP A 13 -17.80 17.72 -9.21
N ASN A 14 -18.44 17.31 -8.11
CA ASN A 14 -19.21 16.07 -7.95
C ASN A 14 -18.41 14.76 -8.10
N SER A 15 -17.07 14.81 -8.08
CA SER A 15 -16.26 13.60 -7.97
C SER A 15 -16.33 13.01 -6.55
N LEU A 16 -16.24 11.67 -6.45
CA LEU A 16 -16.29 10.94 -5.19
C LEU A 16 -14.99 11.15 -4.40
N VAL A 17 -15.13 11.44 -3.11
CA VAL A 17 -14.06 11.43 -2.11
C VAL A 17 -14.21 10.16 -1.29
N ILE A 18 -13.12 9.41 -1.15
CA ILE A 18 -13.05 8.15 -0.41
C ILE A 18 -11.94 8.27 0.62
N ARG A 19 -12.28 8.30 1.91
CA ARG A 19 -11.30 8.36 3.00
C ARG A 19 -11.68 7.41 4.14
N PRO A 20 -10.72 6.83 4.87
CA PRO A 20 -11.03 6.18 6.14
C PRO A 20 -11.72 7.18 7.08
N VAL A 21 -12.59 6.70 7.97
CA VAL A 21 -13.14 7.56 9.02
C VAL A 21 -12.05 8.04 9.97
N ASP A 22 -12.17 9.26 10.49
CA ASP A 22 -11.12 9.88 11.31
C ASP A 22 -10.93 9.16 12.65
N GLU A 23 -11.96 8.49 13.16
CA GLU A 23 -11.95 7.69 14.39
C GLU A 23 -10.92 6.55 14.35
N ILE A 24 -10.53 6.05 13.16
CA ILE A 24 -9.48 5.03 13.05
C ILE A 24 -8.14 5.52 13.64
N GLN A 25 -7.91 6.83 13.66
CA GLN A 25 -6.70 7.40 14.25
C GLN A 25 -6.60 7.14 15.75
N SER A 26 -7.71 6.86 16.45
CA SER A 26 -7.66 6.50 17.88
C SER A 26 -6.99 5.16 18.16
N LEU A 27 -6.83 4.31 17.13
CA LEU A 27 -6.17 3.01 17.21
C LEU A 27 -4.66 3.11 16.95
N ARG A 28 -4.13 4.29 16.65
CA ARG A 28 -2.70 4.49 16.43
C ARG A 28 -1.95 4.39 17.75
N GLY A 29 -1.07 3.39 17.84
CA GLY A 29 -0.10 3.24 18.91
C GLY A 29 1.25 3.86 18.54
N GLU A 30 2.33 3.08 18.67
CA GLU A 30 3.69 3.50 18.38
C GLU A 30 3.83 4.07 16.95
N ARG A 31 4.34 5.30 16.85
CA ARG A 31 4.69 5.93 15.58
C ARG A 31 6.05 5.43 15.09
N LEU A 32 6.06 5.01 13.83
CA LEU A 32 7.20 4.55 13.06
C LEU A 32 7.44 5.54 11.91
N SER A 33 8.67 5.58 11.39
CA SER A 33 9.00 6.44 10.24
C SER A 33 10.22 5.91 9.52
N ALA A 34 10.34 6.27 8.24
CA ALA A 34 11.54 6.08 7.46
C ALA A 34 11.98 7.42 6.86
N PRO A 35 13.28 7.63 6.58
CA PRO A 35 13.73 8.84 5.90
C PRO A 35 13.17 8.90 4.47
N ASP A 36 13.03 10.12 3.96
CA ASP A 36 12.77 10.34 2.55
C ASP A 36 13.89 9.69 1.71
N CYS A 37 13.51 9.11 0.58
CA CYS A 37 14.47 8.39 -0.26
C CYS A 37 14.11 8.48 -1.75
N GLU A 38 15.12 8.32 -2.58
CA GLU A 38 14.99 8.11 -4.02
C GLU A 38 15.30 6.64 -4.32
N VAL A 39 14.48 6.00 -5.14
CA VAL A 39 14.65 4.59 -5.54
C VAL A 39 14.97 4.55 -7.04
N ALA A 40 16.10 3.95 -7.40
CA ALA A 40 16.57 3.91 -8.77
C ALA A 40 15.82 2.84 -9.60
N PRO A 41 15.95 2.86 -10.94
CA PRO A 41 15.24 1.93 -11.80
C PRO A 41 15.63 0.47 -11.54
N GLY A 42 14.64 -0.37 -11.23
CA GLY A 42 14.83 -1.80 -10.97
C GLY A 42 15.27 -2.12 -9.55
N GLU A 43 15.40 -1.11 -8.68
CA GLU A 43 15.74 -1.31 -7.28
C GLU A 43 14.50 -1.55 -6.42
N GLU A 44 14.72 -2.31 -5.34
CA GLU A 44 13.80 -2.46 -4.22
C GLU A 44 14.54 -2.11 -2.93
N LEU A 45 14.10 -1.07 -2.25
CA LEU A 45 14.67 -0.57 -1.02
C LEU A 45 13.86 -1.06 0.18
N LEU A 46 14.43 -1.98 0.97
CA LEU A 46 13.84 -2.41 2.24
C LEU A 46 13.94 -1.28 3.28
N LEU A 47 12.81 -0.93 3.90
CA LEU A 47 12.79 0.12 4.90
C LEU A 47 13.32 -0.37 6.24
N THR A 48 14.20 0.42 6.85
CA THR A 48 14.60 0.25 8.25
C THR A 48 13.71 1.13 9.13
N GLY A 49 13.07 0.54 10.14
CA GLY A 49 12.23 1.26 11.10
C GLY A 49 10.72 1.23 10.82
N VAL A 50 10.27 0.73 9.67
CA VAL A 50 8.86 0.48 9.38
C VAL A 50 8.65 -1.00 9.11
N SER A 51 7.96 -1.69 10.02
CA SER A 51 7.61 -3.10 9.89
C SER A 51 6.40 -3.45 10.75
N GLY A 52 5.68 -4.49 10.35
CA GLY A 52 4.55 -5.03 11.11
C GLY A 52 3.46 -5.60 10.20
N ASN A 53 2.62 -6.42 10.81
CA ASN A 53 1.44 -7.00 10.18
C ASN A 53 0.13 -6.40 10.73
N ALA A 54 0.20 -5.37 11.57
CA ALA A 54 -0.92 -4.58 12.07
C ALA A 54 -0.49 -3.12 12.10
N ILE A 55 -0.46 -2.48 10.92
CA ILE A 55 0.07 -1.11 10.76
C ILE A 55 -0.81 -0.26 9.84
N GLU A 56 -0.85 1.03 10.12
CA GLU A 56 -1.20 2.08 9.15
C GLU A 56 0.11 2.67 8.60
N LEU A 57 0.21 2.86 7.29
CA LEU A 57 1.34 3.47 6.60
C LEU A 57 0.84 4.62 5.70
N LYS A 58 1.45 5.78 5.84
CA LYS A 58 1.29 6.94 4.97
C LYS A 58 2.59 7.21 4.24
N VAL A 59 2.50 7.44 2.93
CA VAL A 59 3.64 7.81 2.10
C VAL A 59 3.17 8.65 0.91
N THR A 60 3.97 9.65 0.57
CA THR A 60 3.83 10.39 -0.69
C THR A 60 4.86 9.88 -1.68
N ILE A 61 4.41 9.55 -2.88
CA ILE A 61 5.26 9.04 -3.95
C ILE A 61 5.23 10.03 -5.10
N GLU A 62 6.40 10.57 -5.44
CA GLU A 62 6.62 11.30 -6.68
C GLU A 62 7.09 10.28 -7.74
N PRO A 63 6.23 9.91 -8.71
CA PRO A 63 6.53 8.82 -9.64
C PRO A 63 7.70 9.11 -10.57
N GLY A 64 8.03 10.39 -10.81
CA GLY A 64 9.15 10.81 -11.63
C GLY A 64 9.12 10.18 -13.03
N SER A 65 10.20 9.48 -13.39
CA SER A 65 10.29 8.80 -14.69
C SER A 65 9.82 7.35 -14.65
N ALA A 66 9.47 6.81 -13.47
CA ALA A 66 9.10 5.40 -13.31
C ALA A 66 7.83 5.04 -14.11
N HIS A 67 7.86 3.86 -14.71
CA HIS A 67 6.71 3.27 -15.40
C HIS A 67 5.79 2.54 -14.40
N GLU A 68 6.39 1.89 -13.40
CA GLU A 68 5.71 1.28 -12.27
C GLU A 68 6.47 1.68 -11.01
N VAL A 69 5.74 2.16 -10.00
CA VAL A 69 6.29 2.56 -8.70
C VAL A 69 5.35 2.12 -7.60
N GLY A 70 5.89 1.80 -6.43
CA GLY A 70 5.05 1.52 -5.27
C GLY A 70 5.81 0.90 -4.13
N LEU A 71 5.11 0.07 -3.38
CA LEU A 71 5.61 -0.55 -2.18
C LEU A 71 5.17 -2.01 -2.05
N CYS A 72 5.94 -2.80 -1.33
CA CYS A 72 5.54 -4.11 -0.85
C CYS A 72 5.30 -4.03 0.66
N VAL A 73 4.25 -4.68 1.13
CA VAL A 73 3.96 -4.89 2.56
C VAL A 73 3.88 -6.38 2.86
N LEU A 74 3.96 -6.75 4.14
CA LEU A 74 4.03 -8.16 4.57
C LEU A 74 5.14 -8.91 3.82
N ARG A 75 6.29 -8.24 3.65
CA ARG A 75 7.42 -8.76 2.88
C ARG A 75 8.33 -9.58 3.79
N SER A 76 8.64 -10.83 3.43
CA SER A 76 9.65 -11.63 4.12
C SER A 76 11.05 -11.04 3.95
N GLY A 77 12.04 -11.47 4.76
CA GLY A 77 13.39 -10.92 4.71
C GLY A 77 14.09 -11.07 3.35
N ASP A 78 13.81 -12.15 2.63
CA ASP A 78 14.30 -12.46 1.29
C ASP A 78 13.34 -12.05 0.16
N GLY A 79 12.09 -11.69 0.47
CA GLY A 79 11.06 -11.31 -0.50
C GLY A 79 10.32 -12.48 -1.15
N GLU A 80 10.44 -13.71 -0.63
CA GLU A 80 9.63 -14.85 -1.09
C GLU A 80 8.12 -14.63 -0.86
N GLU A 81 7.77 -14.02 0.27
CA GLU A 81 6.41 -13.53 0.53
C GLU A 81 6.37 -12.01 0.43
N SER A 82 5.39 -11.47 -0.28
CA SER A 82 5.09 -10.04 -0.31
C SER A 82 3.71 -9.76 -0.90
N THR A 83 3.10 -8.67 -0.47
CA THR A 83 1.92 -8.08 -1.13
C THR A 83 2.33 -6.78 -1.80
N ARG A 84 2.24 -6.72 -3.13
CA ARG A 84 2.71 -5.59 -3.92
C ARG A 84 1.57 -4.60 -4.17
N ILE A 85 1.84 -3.33 -3.90
CA ILE A 85 0.96 -2.19 -4.21
C ILE A 85 1.67 -1.39 -5.29
N SER A 86 1.12 -1.35 -6.50
CA SER A 86 1.72 -0.73 -7.68
C SER A 86 0.88 0.42 -8.21
N PHE A 87 1.54 1.50 -8.60
CA PHE A 87 0.95 2.60 -9.35
C PHE A 87 1.61 2.71 -10.73
N PHE A 88 0.79 2.86 -11.77
CA PHE A 88 1.21 2.97 -13.16
C PHE A 88 0.84 4.38 -13.69
N PRO A 89 1.68 5.41 -13.49
CA PRO A 89 1.34 6.80 -13.79
C PRO A 89 1.01 7.06 -15.26
N LYS A 90 1.67 6.35 -16.18
CA LYS A 90 1.57 6.55 -17.63
C LYS A 90 0.74 5.48 -18.34
N GLY A 91 0.16 4.56 -17.59
CA GLY A 91 -0.64 3.47 -18.13
C GLY A 91 -0.09 2.08 -17.82
N HIS A 92 -0.97 1.18 -17.41
CA HIS A 92 -0.61 -0.23 -17.24
C HIS A 92 -0.44 -0.91 -18.60
N PRO A 93 0.55 -1.80 -18.82
CA PRO A 93 0.82 -2.40 -20.13
C PRO A 93 -0.37 -3.10 -20.79
N ARG A 94 -1.28 -3.65 -19.96
CA ARG A 94 -2.49 -4.33 -20.42
C ARG A 94 -3.69 -3.40 -20.67
N PHE A 95 -3.78 -2.29 -19.94
CA PHE A 95 -5.00 -1.45 -19.91
C PHE A 95 -4.81 -0.08 -20.57
N GLY A 96 -3.57 0.38 -20.71
CA GLY A 96 -3.22 1.64 -21.38
C GLY A 96 -3.59 2.92 -20.61
N SER A 97 -4.20 2.81 -19.43
CA SER A 97 -4.62 3.93 -18.60
C SER A 97 -3.98 3.92 -17.20
N PRO A 98 -3.81 5.09 -16.56
CA PRO A 98 -3.28 5.18 -15.22
C PRO A 98 -4.14 4.42 -14.20
N LEU A 99 -3.50 3.59 -13.39
CA LEU A 99 -4.19 2.76 -12.40
C LEU A 99 -3.34 2.45 -11.18
N LEU A 100 -4.04 2.12 -10.10
CA LEU A 100 -3.51 1.51 -8.89
C LEU A 100 -3.82 0.00 -8.93
N GLN A 101 -2.92 -0.81 -8.38
CA GLN A 101 -3.04 -2.26 -8.29
C GLN A 101 -2.60 -2.76 -6.90
N ILE A 102 -3.32 -3.74 -6.36
CA ILE A 102 -2.82 -4.59 -5.26
C ILE A 102 -2.71 -6.02 -5.76
N ASP A 103 -1.52 -6.59 -5.66
CA ASP A 103 -1.17 -7.94 -6.11
C ASP A 103 -0.68 -8.79 -4.93
N GLY A 104 -1.47 -9.80 -4.57
CA GLY A 104 -1.16 -10.77 -3.53
C GLY A 104 -0.73 -12.13 -4.07
N THR A 105 -0.36 -12.24 -5.35
CA THR A 105 0.02 -13.53 -5.97
C THR A 105 1.25 -14.16 -5.33
N SER A 106 2.13 -13.35 -4.74
CA SER A 106 3.28 -13.78 -3.93
C SER A 106 3.07 -13.57 -2.43
N SER A 107 1.83 -13.43 -1.96
CA SER A 107 1.57 -13.13 -0.53
C SER A 107 1.75 -14.32 0.41
N SER A 108 1.99 -15.52 -0.11
CA SER A 108 2.14 -16.76 0.65
C SER A 108 3.00 -17.78 -0.09
N VAL A 109 3.82 -18.55 0.63
CA VAL A 109 4.53 -19.73 0.09
C VAL A 109 3.71 -21.03 0.16
N ARG A 110 2.57 -21.02 0.85
CA ARG A 110 1.72 -22.20 0.98
C ARG A 110 1.13 -22.65 -0.36
N ASN A 111 1.21 -23.96 -0.61
CA ASN A 111 0.69 -24.58 -1.84
C ASN A 111 -0.83 -24.85 -1.81
N ASP A 112 -1.48 -24.76 -0.64
CA ASP A 112 -2.93 -24.96 -0.48
C ASP A 112 -3.74 -23.68 -0.71
N LEU A 113 -3.07 -22.54 -0.90
CA LEU A 113 -3.68 -21.26 -1.21
C LEU A 113 -3.63 -20.99 -2.70
N ILE A 114 -4.79 -20.68 -3.28
CA ILE A 114 -4.90 -20.26 -4.67
C ILE A 114 -4.94 -18.73 -4.68
N PRO A 115 -3.92 -18.04 -5.25
CA PRO A 115 -3.93 -16.59 -5.30
C PRO A 115 -5.05 -16.11 -6.22
N ARG A 116 -5.68 -14.99 -5.84
CA ARG A 116 -6.63 -14.30 -6.71
C ARG A 116 -5.87 -13.38 -7.67
N PRO A 117 -6.46 -13.06 -8.84
CA PRO A 117 -5.93 -12.02 -9.71
C PRO A 117 -5.75 -10.70 -8.93
N PRO A 118 -4.80 -9.84 -9.34
CA PRO A 118 -4.63 -8.54 -8.73
C PRO A 118 -5.91 -7.71 -8.80
N GLU A 119 -6.18 -6.96 -7.72
CA GLU A 119 -7.25 -5.97 -7.69
C GLU A 119 -6.72 -4.68 -8.32
N ILE A 120 -7.47 -4.10 -9.24
CA ILE A 120 -7.08 -2.91 -10.00
C ILE A 120 -8.15 -1.84 -9.93
N GLY A 121 -7.74 -0.58 -9.91
CA GLY A 121 -8.65 0.56 -9.96
C GLY A 121 -8.06 1.73 -10.72
N PRO A 122 -8.84 2.44 -11.55
CA PRO A 122 -8.35 3.63 -12.23
C PRO A 122 -7.89 4.67 -11.20
N LEU A 123 -6.77 5.32 -11.50
CA LEU A 123 -6.25 6.42 -10.69
C LEU A 123 -5.46 7.35 -11.62
N ASP A 124 -6.12 8.40 -12.08
CA ASP A 124 -5.47 9.47 -12.83
C ASP A 124 -5.14 10.62 -11.88
N ILE A 125 -3.85 10.88 -11.73
CA ILE A 125 -3.32 11.97 -10.90
C ILE A 125 -2.98 13.22 -11.71
N GLY A 126 -3.25 13.25 -13.01
CA GLY A 126 -3.02 14.42 -13.86
C GLY A 126 -1.55 14.63 -14.24
N GLY A 127 -0.81 13.55 -14.52
CA GLY A 127 0.59 13.58 -14.93
C GLY A 127 1.55 13.27 -13.78
N ASP A 128 2.59 14.10 -13.61
CA ASP A 128 3.66 13.89 -12.61
C ASP A 128 3.31 14.44 -11.22
N GLN A 129 2.02 14.51 -10.88
CA GLN A 129 1.61 14.86 -9.51
C GLN A 129 2.04 13.76 -8.53
N PRO A 130 2.21 14.07 -7.24
CA PRO A 130 2.43 13.03 -6.23
C PRO A 130 1.18 12.16 -6.05
N VAL A 131 1.40 10.89 -5.73
CA VAL A 131 0.36 10.00 -5.21
C VAL A 131 0.56 9.83 -3.70
N GLU A 132 -0.46 10.19 -2.93
CA GLU A 132 -0.53 9.99 -1.49
C GLU A 132 -1.23 8.66 -1.23
N LEU A 133 -0.51 7.73 -0.62
CA LEU A 133 -1.06 6.44 -0.21
C LEU A 133 -1.25 6.40 1.30
N GLN A 134 -2.42 5.95 1.72
CA GLN A 134 -2.71 5.52 3.08
C GLN A 134 -3.06 4.03 3.04
N VAL A 135 -2.15 3.20 3.56
CA VAL A 135 -2.21 1.75 3.52
C VAL A 135 -2.49 1.22 4.91
N PHE A 136 -3.47 0.34 5.04
CA PHE A 136 -3.76 -0.39 6.27
C PHE A 136 -3.45 -1.85 6.05
N VAL A 137 -2.67 -2.42 6.95
CA VAL A 137 -2.31 -3.84 6.99
C VAL A 137 -2.85 -4.40 8.29
N ASP A 138 -3.71 -5.41 8.22
CA ASP A 138 -4.17 -6.18 9.39
C ASP A 138 -4.15 -7.68 9.09
N ARG A 139 -2.98 -8.26 9.31
CA ARG A 139 -2.53 -9.67 9.22
C ARG A 139 -2.89 -10.40 7.93
N SER A 140 -4.16 -10.43 7.59
CA SER A 140 -4.74 -11.11 6.44
C SER A 140 -5.59 -10.20 5.53
N ILE A 141 -5.53 -8.88 5.70
CA ILE A 141 -6.14 -7.90 4.80
C ILE A 141 -5.20 -6.70 4.60
N VAL A 142 -5.18 -6.20 3.36
CA VAL A 142 -4.48 -4.96 2.99
C VAL A 142 -5.50 -4.05 2.31
N GLU A 143 -5.62 -2.82 2.79
CA GLU A 143 -6.50 -1.79 2.23
C GLU A 143 -5.65 -0.57 1.85
N VAL A 144 -5.83 -0.04 0.65
CA VAL A 144 -5.05 1.08 0.10
C VAL A 144 -5.98 2.18 -0.34
N PHE A 145 -5.85 3.35 0.27
CA PHE A 145 -6.51 4.59 -0.13
C PHE A 145 -5.49 5.46 -0.87
N ALA A 146 -5.87 6.00 -2.03
CA ALA A 146 -4.99 6.80 -2.87
C ALA A 146 -5.65 8.13 -3.26
N ASN A 147 -4.99 9.25 -2.92
CA ASN A 147 -5.39 10.64 -3.20
C ASN A 147 -6.87 10.95 -2.85
N GLU A 148 -7.44 10.23 -1.89
CA GLU A 148 -8.87 10.25 -1.56
C GLU A 148 -9.81 9.98 -2.76
N ARG A 149 -9.30 9.35 -3.84
CA ARG A 149 -10.00 9.11 -5.11
C ARG A 149 -10.27 7.65 -5.36
N GLN A 150 -9.39 6.79 -4.87
CA GLN A 150 -9.46 5.35 -5.10
C GLN A 150 -9.19 4.57 -3.83
N TRP A 151 -9.88 3.43 -3.70
CA TRP A 151 -9.72 2.51 -2.59
C TRP A 151 -9.73 1.07 -3.09
N LEU A 152 -8.68 0.31 -2.77
CA LEU A 152 -8.53 -1.10 -3.10
C LEU A 152 -8.39 -1.92 -1.82
N THR A 153 -8.92 -3.14 -1.83
CA THR A 153 -8.88 -4.07 -0.70
C THR A 153 -8.53 -5.47 -1.18
N LEU A 154 -7.62 -6.15 -0.49
CA LEU A 154 -7.22 -7.51 -0.82
C LEU A 154 -7.00 -8.34 0.44
N ARG A 155 -7.51 -9.58 0.42
CA ARG A 155 -7.17 -10.61 1.41
C ARG A 155 -5.83 -11.24 1.07
N VAL A 156 -4.98 -11.39 2.06
CA VAL A 156 -3.63 -11.97 1.97
C VAL A 156 -3.40 -12.93 3.13
N TYR A 157 -2.45 -13.85 3.01
CA TYR A 157 -2.25 -14.91 4.00
C TYR A 157 -0.77 -15.31 4.11
N PRO A 158 0.12 -14.39 4.50
CA PRO A 158 1.53 -14.74 4.71
C PRO A 158 1.66 -15.88 5.71
N ASP A 159 2.52 -16.85 5.39
CA ASP A 159 2.78 -18.03 6.22
C ASP A 159 4.03 -17.86 7.09
N ARG A 160 4.99 -17.05 6.62
CA ARG A 160 6.25 -16.84 7.33
C ARG A 160 6.09 -15.78 8.42
N GLU A 161 6.67 -16.07 9.58
CA GLU A 161 6.67 -15.15 10.73
C GLU A 161 7.49 -13.87 10.45
N ASP A 162 8.45 -13.93 9.53
CA ASP A 162 9.29 -12.78 9.15
C ASP A 162 8.68 -11.91 8.04
N SER A 163 7.46 -12.22 7.57
CA SER A 163 6.69 -11.43 6.59
C SER A 163 6.10 -10.15 7.19
N LEU A 164 6.99 -9.31 7.72
CA LEU A 164 6.69 -8.07 8.43
C LEU A 164 7.29 -6.83 7.74
N GLY A 165 8.13 -7.03 6.72
CA GLY A 165 8.86 -5.96 6.07
C GLY A 165 7.97 -5.07 5.20
N VAL A 166 8.44 -3.83 5.03
CA VAL A 166 7.95 -2.88 4.02
C VAL A 166 9.13 -2.50 3.13
N SER A 167 8.92 -2.52 1.82
CA SER A 167 9.91 -2.06 0.86
C SER A 167 9.30 -1.14 -0.17
N PHE A 168 10.12 -0.26 -0.74
CA PHE A 168 9.76 0.60 -1.86
C PHE A 168 10.43 0.10 -3.13
N PHE A 169 9.80 0.29 -4.28
CA PHE A 169 10.39 -0.09 -5.56
C PHE A 169 10.04 0.91 -6.66
N ALA A 170 10.91 0.98 -7.66
CA ALA A 170 10.67 1.72 -8.89
C ALA A 170 11.15 0.90 -10.09
N ARG A 171 10.40 0.90 -11.19
CA ARG A 171 10.72 0.16 -12.42
C ARG A 171 10.55 1.04 -13.64
N GLY A 172 11.48 0.91 -14.59
CA GLY A 172 11.48 1.70 -15.83
C GLY A 172 11.81 3.19 -15.65
N GLY A 173 12.21 3.59 -14.45
CA GLY A 173 12.61 4.96 -14.11
C GLY A 173 12.81 5.12 -12.60
N THR A 174 13.09 6.34 -12.18
CA THR A 174 13.38 6.72 -10.79
C THR A 174 12.14 7.36 -10.16
N ALA A 175 11.91 7.09 -8.88
CA ALA A 175 10.85 7.70 -8.09
C ALA A 175 11.35 8.15 -6.72
N LYS A 176 10.69 9.15 -6.13
CA LYS A 176 10.97 9.63 -4.78
C LYS A 176 9.82 9.31 -3.84
N PHE A 177 10.18 8.98 -2.61
CA PHE A 177 9.25 8.67 -1.53
C PHE A 177 9.52 9.65 -0.41
N THR A 178 8.48 10.35 0.03
CA THR A 178 8.57 11.40 1.06
C THR A 178 7.46 11.25 2.10
N GLY A 179 7.72 11.78 3.30
CA GLY A 179 6.73 11.80 4.37
C GLY A 179 6.30 10.40 4.82
N VAL A 180 7.26 9.48 4.92
CA VAL A 180 7.00 8.08 5.29
C VAL A 180 6.70 7.99 6.79
N GLU A 181 5.43 7.81 7.12
CA GLU A 181 4.97 7.65 8.49
C GLU A 181 4.17 6.37 8.63
N ALA A 182 4.35 5.66 9.73
CA ALA A 182 3.51 4.52 10.04
C ALA A 182 3.12 4.50 11.52
N TRP A 183 2.08 3.75 11.84
CA TRP A 183 1.63 3.52 13.21
C TRP A 183 1.35 2.06 13.40
N ARG A 184 1.84 1.48 14.50
CA ARG A 184 1.33 0.18 14.97
C ARG A 184 -0.12 0.37 15.39
N MET A 185 -1.01 -0.44 14.84
CA MET A 185 -2.44 -0.34 15.12
C MET A 185 -2.81 -1.24 16.30
N GLU A 186 -3.49 -0.68 17.28
CA GLU A 186 -3.98 -1.41 18.45
C GLU A 186 -5.15 -2.33 18.07
N SER A 187 -5.27 -3.44 18.80
CA SER A 187 -6.38 -4.37 18.66
C SER A 187 -7.69 -3.71 19.12
N ILE A 188 -8.74 -3.83 18.31
CA ILE A 188 -10.12 -3.50 18.74
C ILE A 188 -10.74 -4.56 19.66
N TRP A 189 -10.02 -5.67 19.90
CA TRP A 189 -10.39 -6.74 20.82
C TRP A 189 -9.39 -6.74 21.98
N PRO A 190 -9.72 -6.10 23.11
CA PRO A 190 -8.84 -6.03 24.28
C PRO A 190 -8.51 -7.41 24.86
N GLU A 191 -9.37 -8.40 24.63
CA GLU A 191 -9.24 -9.75 25.18
C GLU A 191 -8.28 -10.64 24.39
N LEU A 192 -7.82 -10.18 23.21
CA LEU A 192 -6.94 -10.92 22.31
C LEU A 192 -5.51 -10.37 22.29
N GLN A 193 -5.15 -9.48 23.22
CA GLN A 193 -3.78 -8.99 23.42
C GLN A 193 -2.88 -10.03 24.08
#